data_AF-A0A0G4N8Q1-F1
#
_entry.id   AF-A0A0G4N8Q1-F1
#
_cell.length_a   1.000
_cell.length_b   1.000
_cell.length_c   1.000
_cell.angle_alpha   90.00
_cell.angle_beta   90.00
_cell.angle_gamma   90.00
#
_symmetry.space_group_name_H-M   'P 1'
#
loop_
_entity.id
_entity.type
_entity.pdbx_description
1 polymer ?
#
loop_
_entity_poly.entity_id
_entity_poly.type
_entity_poly.pdbx_seq_one_letter_code
_entity_poly.pdbx_strand_id
1 'polypeptide(L)' 'MAGRLFLSAALLSTAAFAAPLEERQACASQWGQCGGQGWSGPTCCPSGTTCQLQNAWYSQCLPGAAPPPAVTTTRPA' A
#
# COMPACT_ATOMS: atom_id res chain seq x y z
N MET A 1 -43.47 2.90 44.94
CA MET A 1 -42.17 2.31 45.27
C MET A 1 -42.06 0.98 44.54
N ALA A 2 -41.29 0.96 43.45
CA ALA A 2 -40.89 -0.17 42.59
C ALA A 2 -40.76 0.44 41.18
N GLY A 3 -39.71 0.27 40.43
CA GLY A 3 -38.48 -0.47 40.61
C GLY A 3 -37.68 -0.06 39.39
N ARG A 4 -36.51 0.49 39.67
CA ARG A 4 -35.60 1.10 38.72
C ARG A 4 -35.18 0.15 37.58
N LEU A 5 -34.93 0.77 36.42
CA LEU A 5 -33.77 0.47 35.55
C LEU A 5 -33.68 -0.97 35.01
N PHE A 6 -34.20 -1.20 33.80
CA PHE A 6 -33.54 -2.13 32.88
C PHE A 6 -33.16 -1.35 31.62
N LEU A 7 -31.97 -0.76 31.71
CA LEU A 7 -31.28 -0.13 30.59
C LEU A 7 -31.10 -1.14 29.46
N SER A 8 -31.63 -0.76 28.31
CA SER A 8 -31.10 -1.01 26.97
C SER A 8 -29.61 -1.36 26.93
N ALA A 9 -29.30 -2.59 26.53
CA ALA A 9 -27.98 -2.96 26.02
C ALA A 9 -28.15 -3.99 24.89
N ALA A 10 -28.78 -3.57 23.79
CA ALA A 10 -28.64 -4.27 22.51
C ALA A 10 -27.21 -4.01 22.02
N LEU A 11 -26.31 -4.96 22.30
CA LEU A 11 -24.95 -4.99 21.77
C LEU A 11 -25.04 -5.19 20.25
N LEU A 12 -25.10 -4.07 19.52
CA LEU A 12 -24.86 -4.03 18.07
C LEU A 12 -23.39 -4.36 17.83
N SER A 13 -23.07 -5.65 17.76
CA SER A 13 -21.78 -6.13 17.26
C SER A 13 -21.72 -5.89 15.75
N THR A 14 -21.41 -4.67 15.35
CA THR A 14 -20.93 -4.38 14.00
C THR A 14 -19.56 -5.00 13.87
N ALA A 15 -19.51 -6.23 13.35
CA ALA A 15 -18.29 -6.78 12.78
C ALA A 15 -17.88 -5.83 11.65
N ALA A 16 -16.92 -4.93 11.93
CA ALA A 16 -16.23 -4.19 10.91
C ALA A 16 -15.47 -5.23 10.08
N PHE A 17 -16.05 -5.63 8.96
CA PHE A 17 -15.35 -6.35 7.92
C PHE A 17 -14.27 -5.41 7.40
N ALA A 18 -13.07 -5.48 7.99
CA ALA A 18 -11.86 -4.99 7.38
C ALA A 18 -11.61 -5.89 6.17
N ALA A 19 -12.26 -5.55 5.04
CA ALA A 19 -11.75 -5.97 3.75
C ALA A 19 -10.27 -5.58 3.73
N PRO A 20 -9.34 -6.45 3.24
CA PRO A 20 -8.02 -5.96 2.95
C PRO A 20 -8.25 -4.82 1.97
N LEU A 21 -7.95 -3.60 2.41
CA LEU A 21 -7.66 -2.54 1.50
C LEU A 21 -6.43 -3.10 0.79
N GLU A 22 -6.68 -3.77 -0.33
CA GLU A 22 -5.73 -3.84 -1.39
C GLU A 22 -5.48 -2.36 -1.66
N GLU A 23 -4.51 -1.81 -0.94
CA GLU A 23 -3.99 -0.49 -1.23
C GLU A 23 -3.33 -0.75 -2.57
N ARG A 24 -4.17 -0.61 -3.60
CA ARG A 24 -3.81 -0.29 -4.96
C ARG A 24 -3.11 1.04 -4.80
N GLN A 25 -1.93 1.03 -4.19
CA GLN A 25 -1.02 2.15 -4.10
C GLN A 25 -0.74 2.43 -5.56
N ALA A 26 -1.53 3.35 -6.11
CA ALA A 26 -1.42 3.74 -7.49
C ALA A 26 0.04 4.08 -7.68
N CYS A 27 0.67 3.45 -8.67
CA CYS A 27 2.10 3.63 -8.85
C CYS A 27 2.44 5.10 -8.89
N ALA A 28 3.58 5.45 -8.28
CA ALA A 28 4.08 6.81 -8.25
C ALA A 28 4.10 7.35 -9.68
N SER A 29 3.67 8.59 -9.91
CA SER A 29 3.71 9.18 -11.25
C SER A 29 5.10 9.10 -11.87
N GLN A 30 5.20 9.18 -13.20
CA GLN A 30 6.50 9.41 -13.84
C GLN A 30 7.14 10.66 -13.22
N TRP A 31 8.42 10.56 -12.84
CA TRP A 31 9.19 11.54 -12.05
C TRP A 31 8.76 11.69 -10.58
N GLY A 32 7.83 10.89 -10.08
CA GLY A 32 7.39 10.85 -8.69
C GLY A 32 8.29 9.99 -7.79
N GLN A 33 8.12 10.13 -6.47
CA GLN A 33 8.84 9.33 -5.48
C GLN A 33 8.28 7.91 -5.41
N CYS A 34 9.15 6.92 -5.55
CA CYS A 34 8.83 5.49 -5.50
C CYS A 34 9.55 4.75 -4.37
N GLY A 35 10.30 5.45 -3.52
CA GLY A 35 11.05 4.80 -2.47
C GLY A 35 11.92 5.76 -1.68
N GLY A 36 12.55 5.22 -0.64
CA GLY A 36 13.37 5.96 0.31
C GLY A 36 13.11 5.52 1.74
N GLN A 37 14.07 5.75 2.63
CA GLN A 37 13.91 5.48 4.05
C GLN A 37 12.74 6.30 4.62
N GLY A 38 11.81 5.64 5.29
CA GLY A 38 10.59 6.27 5.82
C GLY A 38 9.49 6.56 4.79
N TRP A 39 9.67 6.20 3.51
CA TRP A 39 8.63 6.35 2.49
C TRP A 39 7.47 5.37 2.74
N SER A 40 6.27 5.90 2.95
CA SER A 40 5.03 5.11 3.13
C SER A 40 4.11 5.17 1.91
N GLY A 41 4.55 5.82 0.83
CA GLY A 41 3.78 5.95 -0.39
C GLY A 41 4.00 4.78 -1.37
N PRO A 42 3.53 4.94 -2.61
CA PRO A 42 3.66 3.89 -3.62
C PRO A 42 5.12 3.57 -3.92
N THR A 43 5.41 2.26 -4.01
CA THR A 43 6.75 1.76 -4.34
C THR A 43 6.88 1.30 -5.79
N CYS A 44 5.77 1.22 -6.52
CA CYS A 44 5.76 0.91 -7.93
C CYS A 44 5.81 2.16 -8.80
N CYS A 45 6.29 1.99 -10.05
CA CYS A 45 6.35 3.02 -11.08
C CYS A 45 5.48 2.62 -12.27
N PRO A 46 4.94 3.58 -13.05
CA PRO A 46 4.17 3.29 -14.26
C PRO A 46 5.03 2.56 -15.27
N SER A 47 4.37 1.75 -16.12
CA SER A 47 5.01 1.03 -17.21
C SER A 47 5.90 1.94 -18.05
N GLY A 48 7.10 1.46 -18.38
CA GLY A 48 8.10 2.24 -19.13
C GLY A 48 8.98 3.16 -18.26
N THR A 49 8.81 3.13 -16.94
CA THR A 49 9.69 3.83 -15.99
C THR A 49 10.19 2.88 -14.91
N THR A 50 11.35 3.19 -14.35
CA THR A 50 12.00 2.37 -13.32
C THR A 50 12.27 3.24 -12.10
N CYS A 51 12.04 2.68 -10.91
CA CYS A 51 12.38 3.35 -9.66
C CYS A 51 13.89 3.39 -9.49
N GLN A 52 14.49 4.58 -9.60
CA GLN A 52 15.93 4.79 -9.43
C GLN A 52 16.22 5.49 -8.11
N LEU A 53 17.14 4.91 -7.34
CA LEU A 53 17.62 5.48 -6.09
C LEU A 53 18.43 6.75 -6.38
N GLN A 54 18.00 7.89 -5.87
CA GLN A 54 18.77 9.14 -5.95
C GLN A 54 19.56 9.37 -4.66
N ASN A 55 18.99 9.01 -3.51
CA ASN A 55 19.65 9.01 -2.21
C ASN A 55 18.89 8.09 -1.23
N ALA A 56 19.43 7.91 -0.02
CA ALA A 56 18.86 7.01 1.00
C ALA A 56 17.38 7.30 1.34
N TRP A 57 16.92 8.53 1.16
CA TRP A 57 15.58 9.00 1.54
C TRP A 57 14.66 9.19 0.33
N TYR A 58 15.19 9.08 -0.90
CA TYR A 58 14.46 9.42 -2.12
C TYR A 58 14.87 8.55 -3.31
N SER A 59 13.90 7.85 -3.87
CA SER A 59 13.98 7.15 -5.15
C SER A 59 12.90 7.68 -6.09
N GLN A 60 13.21 7.85 -7.37
CA GLN A 60 12.34 8.50 -8.35
C GLN A 60 12.02 7.57 -9.54
N CYS A 61 10.78 7.59 -10.03
CA CYS A 61 10.40 6.89 -11.26
C CYS A 61 10.97 7.62 -12.48
N LEU A 62 12.05 7.11 -13.06
CA LEU A 62 12.70 7.70 -14.21
C LEU A 62 12.37 6.92 -15.51
N PRO A 63 12.10 7.60 -16.63
CA PRO A 63 12.09 6.97 -17.94
C PRO A 63 13.53 6.65 -18.36
N GLY A 64 13.89 5.38 -18.42
CA GLY A 64 15.26 4.99 -18.76
C GLY A 64 15.48 3.50 -18.57
N ALA A 65 15.68 2.82 -19.70
CA ALA A 65 15.80 1.38 -19.86
C ALA A 65 16.71 0.68 -18.83
N ALA A 66 16.09 0.09 -17.83
CA ALA A 66 16.46 -1.24 -17.41
C ALA A 66 15.15 -1.93 -17.02
N PRO A 67 14.70 -2.96 -17.74
CA PRO A 67 13.67 -3.83 -17.17
C PRO A 67 14.20 -4.28 -15.81
N PRO A 68 13.38 -4.30 -14.74
CA PRO A 68 13.79 -4.96 -13.51
C PRO A 68 14.26 -6.36 -13.92
N PRO A 69 15.32 -6.92 -13.29
CA PRO A 69 15.60 -8.34 -13.50
C PRO A 69 14.28 -9.02 -13.19
N ALA A 70 13.64 -9.59 -14.23
CA ALA A 70 12.38 -10.27 -14.07
C ALA A 70 12.67 -11.30 -12.99
N VAL A 71 12.11 -11.08 -11.80
CA VAL A 71 12.13 -12.07 -10.74
C VAL A 71 11.47 -13.26 -11.37
N THR A 72 12.30 -14.19 -11.83
CA THR A 72 11.86 -15.47 -12.33
C THR A 72 11.30 -16.10 -11.09
N THR A 73 10.00 -15.90 -10.88
CA THR A 73 9.21 -16.67 -9.94
C THR A 73 9.26 -18.06 -10.54
N THR A 74 10.31 -18.80 -10.17
CA THR A 74 10.40 -20.23 -10.34
C THR A 74 9.21 -20.77 -9.57
N ARG A 75 8.12 -20.99 -10.31
CA ARG A 75 6.91 -21.68 -9.84
C ARG A 75 7.38 -22.95 -9.13
N PRO A 76 7.10 -23.13 -7.83
CA PRO A 76 7.50 -24.36 -7.15
C PRO A 76 6.73 -25.51 -7.81
N ALA A 77 7.45 -26.58 -8.15
CA ALA A 77 6.88 -27.86 -8.52
C ALA A 77 6.73 -28.73 -7.27
#